data_AF-A0A2I1G6D7-F1
#
_entry.id   AF-A0A2I1G6D7-F1
#
_cell.length_a   1.000
_cell.length_b   1.000
_cell.length_c   1.000
_cell.angle_alpha   90.00
_cell.angle_beta   90.00
_cell.angle_gamma   90.00
#
_symmetry.space_group_name_H-M   'P 1'
#
loop_
_entity.id
_entity.type
_entity.pdbx_description
1 polymer ?
#
loop_
_entity_poly.entity_id
_entity_poly.type
_entity_poly.pdbx_seq_one_letter_code
_entity_poly.pdbx_strand_id
1 'polypeptide(L)'
;MKVAVIGDEESEVQVLEQIEEAVRERQDQVVVKLQFPDGKLNSLNVRNAIHSYYKAEIINYELLIIQYDGGDKQRIHRKLTMSFKNQNGAWYTESDVFYNRDPDHQNALEKIDSLQNNLDGILNVEYVGIAIPHTYNTFRLNPFPGAPSMPAIATGQNRRPQIAPYLIHWDVTYTPHYYIINWNLHLRLRCGAIIDFNIILDVLSR
;
A
#
# COMPACT_ATOMS: atom_id res chain seq x y z
N MET A 1 6.34 15.71 -48.40
CA MET A 1 6.59 14.87 -47.22
C MET A 1 6.34 15.74 -45.99
N LYS A 2 5.16 15.64 -45.37
CA LYS A 2 4.80 16.40 -44.17
C LYS A 2 5.31 15.61 -42.97
N VAL A 3 6.35 16.11 -42.32
CA VAL A 3 6.80 15.62 -41.02
C VAL A 3 5.76 16.11 -40.02
N ALA A 4 4.99 15.19 -39.44
CA ALA A 4 4.14 15.49 -38.31
C ALA A 4 5.03 15.71 -37.09
N VAL A 5 4.98 16.92 -36.54
CA VAL A 5 5.59 17.28 -35.26
C VAL A 5 4.85 16.50 -34.18
N ILE A 6 5.59 15.70 -33.42
CA ILE A 6 5.13 14.90 -32.30
C ILE A 6 4.58 15.88 -31.24
N GLY A 7 3.34 15.66 -30.79
CA GLY A 7 2.64 16.53 -29.85
C GLY A 7 3.37 16.64 -28.51
N ASP A 8 3.31 17.84 -27.93
CA ASP A 8 3.83 18.17 -26.60
C ASP A 8 3.35 17.16 -25.55
N GLU A 9 4.28 16.62 -24.76
CA GLU A 9 3.95 15.89 -23.53
C GLU A 9 3.30 16.87 -22.55
N GLU A 10 2.02 16.66 -22.25
CA GLU A 10 1.32 17.44 -21.23
C GLU A 10 1.98 17.21 -19.86
N SER A 11 2.32 18.29 -19.14
CA SER A 11 3.12 18.18 -17.91
C SER A 11 2.34 17.55 -16.76
N GLU A 12 3.03 16.83 -15.85
CA GLU A 12 2.47 16.17 -14.66
C GLU A 12 1.51 17.05 -13.85
N VAL A 13 1.82 18.34 -13.77
CA VAL A 13 1.05 19.35 -13.03
C VAL A 13 -0.35 19.54 -13.61
N GLN A 14 -0.49 19.52 -14.94
CA GLN A 14 -1.77 19.75 -15.61
C GLN A 14 -2.72 18.56 -15.47
N VAL A 15 -2.19 17.32 -15.44
CA VAL A 15 -2.99 16.11 -15.22
C VAL A 15 -3.53 16.05 -13.79
N LEU A 16 -2.73 16.48 -12.81
CA LEU A 16 -3.15 16.52 -11.40
C LEU A 16 -4.23 17.59 -11.14
N GLU A 17 -4.12 18.78 -11.74
CA GLU A 17 -5.16 19.82 -11.63
C GLU A 17 -6.52 19.35 -12.18
N GLN A 18 -6.52 18.61 -13.29
CA GLN A 18 -7.73 18.01 -13.88
C GLN A 18 -8.37 16.95 -12.96
N ILE A 19 -7.55 16.13 -12.28
CA ILE A 19 -8.04 15.15 -11.30
C ILE A 19 -8.65 15.86 -10.08
N GLU A 20 -7.98 16.90 -9.56
CA GLU A 20 -8.47 17.69 -8.42
C GLU A 20 -9.82 18.34 -8.70
N GLU A 21 -10.00 18.98 -9.86
CA GLU A 21 -11.29 19.56 -10.23
C GLU A 21 -12.40 18.50 -10.32
N ALA A 22 -12.11 17.34 -10.92
CA ALA A 22 -13.08 16.28 -11.10
C ALA A 22 -13.44 15.54 -9.80
N VAL A 23 -12.54 15.50 -8.82
CA VAL A 23 -12.77 14.92 -7.49
C VAL A 23 -13.49 15.90 -6.56
N ARG A 24 -13.24 17.22 -6.69
CA ARG A 24 -13.81 18.26 -5.81
C ARG A 24 -15.34 18.27 -5.78
N GLU A 25 -15.98 17.94 -6.90
CA GLU A 25 -17.45 17.88 -7.01
C GLU A 25 -18.05 16.51 -6.62
N ARG A 26 -17.22 15.53 -6.24
CA ARG A 26 -17.61 14.12 -6.02
C ARG A 26 -17.15 13.58 -4.65
N GLN A 27 -16.95 14.49 -3.69
CA GLN A 27 -16.43 14.17 -2.36
C GLN A 27 -17.35 13.28 -1.51
N ASP A 28 -18.61 13.13 -1.91
CA ASP A 28 -19.59 12.22 -1.30
C ASP A 28 -19.46 10.76 -1.79
N GLN A 29 -18.64 10.50 -2.81
CA GLN A 29 -18.46 9.18 -3.40
C GLN A 29 -17.26 8.45 -2.77
N VAL A 30 -17.51 7.20 -2.36
CA VAL A 30 -16.47 6.30 -1.81
C VAL A 30 -15.42 5.92 -2.88
N VAL A 31 -15.81 5.97 -4.15
CA VAL A 31 -14.96 5.66 -5.30
C VAL A 31 -15.19 6.68 -6.40
N VAL A 32 -14.12 7.32 -6.87
CA VAL A 32 -14.18 8.25 -8.01
C VAL A 32 -13.50 7.62 -9.21
N LYS A 33 -14.23 7.55 -10.34
CA LYS A 33 -13.73 7.05 -11.62
C LYS A 33 -13.52 8.21 -12.60
N LEU A 34 -12.33 8.29 -13.19
CA LEU A 34 -11.95 9.33 -14.15
C LEU A 34 -11.37 8.70 -15.42
N GLN A 35 -11.67 9.25 -16.60
CA GLN A 35 -11.19 8.72 -17.88
C GLN A 35 -10.21 9.70 -18.55
N PHE A 36 -9.15 9.16 -19.12
CA PHE A 36 -8.05 9.85 -19.81
C PHE A 36 -7.70 9.14 -21.14
N PRO A 37 -8.59 9.19 -22.16
CA PRO A 37 -8.44 8.43 -23.41
C PRO A 37 -7.39 9.02 -24.39
N ASP A 38 -6.75 10.12 -24.03
CA ASP A 38 -5.79 10.87 -24.84
C ASP A 38 -4.33 10.46 -24.59
N GLY A 39 -4.11 9.38 -23.84
CA GLY A 39 -2.79 8.84 -23.57
C GLY A 39 -2.00 9.60 -22.51
N LYS A 40 -2.63 10.52 -21.76
CA LYS A 40 -1.99 11.27 -20.66
C LYS A 40 -1.41 10.36 -19.57
N LEU A 41 -1.99 9.19 -19.35
CA LEU A 41 -1.47 8.21 -18.38
C LEU A 41 -0.36 7.32 -18.96
N ASN A 42 0.05 7.49 -20.23
CA ASN A 42 1.18 6.75 -20.78
C ASN A 42 2.50 7.13 -20.10
N SER A 43 2.60 8.34 -19.56
CA SER A 43 3.76 8.78 -18.78
C SER A 43 3.85 8.02 -17.45
N LEU A 44 4.98 7.35 -17.24
CA LEU A 44 5.26 6.63 -16.00
C LEU A 44 5.32 7.59 -14.79
N ASN A 45 5.86 8.79 -14.98
CA ASN A 45 5.96 9.77 -13.90
C ASN A 45 4.58 10.29 -13.49
N VAL A 46 3.69 10.53 -14.47
CA VAL A 46 2.29 10.91 -14.22
C VAL A 46 1.55 9.81 -13.45
N ARG A 47 1.71 8.54 -13.85
CA ARG A 47 1.11 7.41 -13.13
C ARG A 47 1.62 7.27 -11.71
N ASN A 48 2.93 7.44 -11.50
CA ASN A 48 3.54 7.42 -10.18
C ASN A 48 3.07 8.57 -9.30
N ALA A 49 2.92 9.77 -9.86
CA ALA A 49 2.37 10.93 -9.17
C ALA A 49 0.93 10.67 -8.73
N ILE A 50 0.08 10.15 -9.62
CA ILE A 50 -1.33 9.85 -9.33
C ILE A 50 -1.46 8.73 -8.29
N HIS A 51 -0.71 7.64 -8.44
CA HIS A 51 -0.69 6.55 -7.46
C HIS A 51 -0.19 7.04 -6.10
N SER A 52 0.81 7.93 -6.07
CA SER A 52 1.34 8.50 -4.82
C SER A 52 0.41 9.54 -4.17
N TYR A 53 -0.31 10.35 -4.95
CA TYR A 53 -1.18 11.41 -4.42
C TYR A 53 -2.56 10.89 -4.00
N TYR A 54 -3.14 9.95 -4.73
CA TYR A 54 -4.51 9.48 -4.51
C TYR A 54 -4.63 8.02 -4.08
N LYS A 55 -3.51 7.27 -4.01
CA LYS A 55 -3.51 5.80 -3.82
C LYS A 55 -4.48 5.09 -4.78
N ALA A 56 -4.45 5.57 -6.00
CA ALA A 56 -5.42 5.23 -7.00
C ALA A 56 -4.91 4.10 -7.89
N GLU A 57 -5.86 3.30 -8.39
CA GLU A 57 -5.59 2.27 -9.39
C GLU A 57 -5.80 2.86 -10.79
N ILE A 58 -4.83 2.62 -11.68
CA ILE A 58 -4.87 3.08 -13.07
C ILE A 58 -5.03 1.85 -13.98
N ILE A 59 -6.11 1.81 -14.74
CA ILE A 59 -6.51 0.73 -15.64
C ILE A 59 -6.36 1.19 -17.08
N ASN A 60 -5.74 0.34 -17.90
CA ASN A 60 -5.57 0.52 -19.34
C ASN A 60 -4.96 1.87 -19.77
N TYR A 61 -4.23 2.55 -18.89
CA TYR A 61 -3.68 3.88 -19.17
C TYR A 61 -4.74 4.93 -19.56
N GLU A 62 -6.00 4.67 -19.22
CA GLU A 62 -7.14 5.46 -19.67
C GLU A 62 -8.22 5.60 -18.58
N LEU A 63 -8.15 4.83 -17.50
CA LEU A 63 -9.16 4.84 -16.44
C LEU A 63 -8.50 4.88 -15.06
N LEU A 64 -8.83 5.88 -14.26
CA LEU A 64 -8.34 6.07 -12.90
C LEU A 64 -9.45 5.77 -11.88
N ILE A 65 -9.15 4.99 -10.85
CA ILE A 65 -10.05 4.62 -9.75
C ILE A 65 -9.42 5.05 -8.42
N ILE A 66 -10.00 6.03 -7.76
CA ILE A 66 -9.56 6.54 -6.45
C ILE A 66 -10.49 5.95 -5.39
N GLN A 67 -9.95 5.17 -4.45
CA GLN A 67 -10.72 4.54 -3.37
C GLN A 67 -10.45 5.22 -2.03
N TYR A 68 -11.49 5.78 -1.39
CA TYR A 68 -11.40 6.35 -0.04
C TYR A 68 -11.58 5.24 1.01
N ASP A 69 -10.51 4.51 1.34
CA ASP A 69 -10.56 3.44 2.33
C ASP A 69 -9.86 3.83 3.65
N GLY A 70 -10.48 3.50 4.79
CA GLY A 70 -10.21 3.92 6.19
C GLY A 70 -8.97 4.79 6.51
N GLY A 71 -9.18 5.92 7.21
CA GLY A 71 -8.11 6.89 7.54
C GLY A 71 -6.85 6.28 8.20
N ASP A 72 -7.00 5.24 9.01
CA ASP A 72 -5.85 4.56 9.62
C ASP A 72 -5.09 3.66 8.63
N LYS A 73 -5.78 2.98 7.69
CA LYS A 73 -5.15 2.25 6.58
C LYS A 73 -4.25 3.20 5.78
N GLN A 74 -4.77 4.39 5.46
CA GLN A 74 -4.03 5.39 4.70
C GLN A 74 -2.81 5.91 5.46
N ARG A 75 -2.99 6.24 6.75
CA ARG A 75 -1.92 6.73 7.64
C ARG A 75 -0.81 5.71 7.82
N ILE A 76 -1.16 4.44 8.05
CA ILE A 76 -0.20 3.34 8.20
C ILE A 76 0.61 3.18 6.92
N HIS A 77 -0.07 3.00 5.78
CA HIS A 77 0.63 2.82 4.51
C HIS A 77 1.51 4.03 4.19
N ARG A 78 1.04 5.29 4.41
CA ARG A 78 1.89 6.47 4.17
C ARG A 78 3.17 6.47 5.01
N LYS A 79 3.06 6.15 6.31
CA LYS A 79 4.22 6.08 7.20
C LYS A 79 5.18 4.96 6.80
N LEU A 80 4.66 3.82 6.36
CA LEU A 80 5.47 2.71 5.86
C LEU A 80 6.19 3.05 4.55
N THR A 81 5.49 3.64 3.57
CA THR A 81 6.11 4.10 2.32
C THR A 81 7.24 5.08 2.59
N MET A 82 7.05 6.04 3.51
CA MET A 82 8.11 6.98 3.90
C MET A 82 9.30 6.26 4.56
N SER A 83 9.01 5.30 5.44
CA SER A 83 10.04 4.49 6.09
C SER A 83 10.88 3.70 5.08
N PHE A 84 10.23 3.02 4.11
CA PHE A 84 10.93 2.26 3.09
C PHE A 84 11.80 3.15 2.20
N LYS A 85 11.29 4.30 1.75
CA LYS A 85 12.06 5.28 0.97
C LYS A 85 13.33 5.73 1.70
N ASN A 86 13.25 5.96 3.02
CA ASN A 86 14.39 6.38 3.83
C ASN A 86 15.43 5.26 4.02
N GLN A 87 14.98 4.00 4.09
CA GLN A 87 15.86 2.86 4.30
C GLN A 87 16.54 2.41 3.02
N ASN A 88 15.80 2.37 1.91
CA ASN A 88 16.28 1.81 0.65
C ASN A 88 15.49 2.37 -0.55
N GLY A 89 15.80 3.60 -0.95
CA GLY A 89 15.08 4.33 -2.01
C GLY A 89 15.08 3.71 -3.41
N ALA A 90 15.82 2.61 -3.63
CA ALA A 90 15.89 1.90 -4.90
C ALA A 90 14.97 0.67 -5.00
N TRP A 91 14.37 0.21 -3.90
CA TRP A 91 13.59 -1.04 -3.86
C TRP A 91 12.08 -0.78 -3.76
N TYR A 92 11.30 -1.61 -4.47
CA TYR A 92 9.84 -1.54 -4.50
C TYR A 92 9.27 -2.53 -3.48
N THR A 93 8.60 -2.02 -2.44
CA THR A 93 7.88 -2.83 -1.44
C THR A 93 6.40 -2.55 -1.58
N GLU A 94 5.61 -3.58 -1.89
CA GLU A 94 4.15 -3.48 -1.99
C GLU A 94 3.53 -3.90 -0.66
N SER A 95 2.81 -2.98 -0.03
CA SER A 95 2.14 -3.24 1.25
C SER A 95 0.67 -2.87 1.18
N ASP A 96 -0.19 -3.84 1.46
CA ASP A 96 -1.63 -3.63 1.55
C ASP A 96 -2.08 -3.62 3.02
N VAL A 97 -2.93 -2.65 3.38
CA VAL A 97 -3.41 -2.46 4.75
C VAL A 97 -4.93 -2.60 4.76
N PHE A 98 -5.42 -3.65 5.41
CA PHE A 98 -6.82 -4.05 5.37
C PHE A 98 -7.35 -4.35 6.77
N TYR A 99 -8.66 -4.23 6.96
CA TYR A 99 -9.32 -4.66 8.17
C TYR A 99 -9.31 -6.19 8.26
N ASN A 100 -9.07 -6.72 9.45
CA ASN A 100 -9.19 -8.13 9.79
C ASN A 100 -10.68 -8.52 9.89
N ARG A 101 -11.40 -8.37 8.78
CA ARG A 101 -12.82 -8.67 8.63
C ARG A 101 -13.08 -8.93 7.15
N ASP A 102 -13.89 -9.94 6.86
CA ASP A 102 -14.32 -10.18 5.48
C ASP A 102 -15.46 -9.20 5.13
N PRO A 103 -15.51 -8.66 3.90
CA PRO A 103 -14.75 -9.08 2.72
C PRO A 103 -13.35 -8.46 2.57
N ASP A 104 -13.01 -7.46 3.37
CA ASP A 104 -11.79 -6.64 3.18
C ASP A 104 -10.49 -7.46 3.20
N HIS A 105 -10.36 -8.37 4.17
CA HIS A 105 -9.24 -9.30 4.23
C HIS A 105 -9.15 -10.18 2.99
N GLN A 106 -10.27 -10.75 2.54
CA GLN A 106 -10.30 -11.65 1.39
C GLN A 106 -9.92 -10.91 0.11
N ASN A 107 -10.44 -9.69 -0.09
CA ASN A 107 -10.09 -8.85 -1.24
C ASN A 107 -8.59 -8.53 -1.29
N ALA A 108 -7.98 -8.23 -0.14
CA ALA A 108 -6.55 -7.95 -0.09
C ALA A 108 -5.71 -9.19 -0.45
N LEU A 109 -6.12 -10.38 0.00
CA LEU A 109 -5.45 -11.63 -0.37
C LEU A 109 -5.59 -11.92 -1.87
N GLU A 110 -6.79 -11.78 -2.42
CA GLU A 110 -7.03 -11.98 -3.87
C GLU A 110 -6.23 -11.00 -4.73
N LYS A 111 -6.07 -9.74 -4.26
CA LYS A 111 -5.22 -8.75 -4.92
C LYS A 111 -3.75 -9.18 -4.89
N ILE A 112 -3.23 -9.63 -3.74
CA ILE A 112 -1.86 -10.12 -3.62
C ILE A 112 -1.64 -11.35 -4.50
N ASP A 113 -2.56 -12.32 -4.49
CA ASP A 113 -2.50 -13.52 -5.33
C ASP A 113 -2.50 -13.15 -6.82
N SER A 114 -3.32 -12.17 -7.22
CA SER A 114 -3.34 -11.66 -8.60
C SER A 114 -2.02 -11.00 -8.99
N LEU A 115 -1.46 -10.16 -8.12
CA LEU A 115 -0.17 -9.51 -8.36
C LEU A 115 0.97 -10.52 -8.45
N GLN A 116 1.00 -11.50 -7.55
CA GLN A 116 1.97 -12.60 -7.60
C GLN A 116 1.88 -13.33 -8.95
N ASN A 117 0.70 -13.81 -9.35
CA ASN A 117 0.54 -14.57 -10.59
C ASN A 117 0.87 -13.76 -11.87
N ASN A 118 0.66 -12.44 -11.87
CA ASN A 118 0.88 -11.59 -13.04
C ASN A 118 2.28 -10.98 -13.13
N LEU A 119 2.99 -10.88 -12.00
CA LEU A 119 4.29 -10.19 -11.92
C LEU A 119 5.45 -11.13 -11.52
N ASP A 120 5.16 -12.41 -11.27
CA ASP A 120 6.18 -13.44 -10.98
C ASP A 120 7.23 -13.49 -12.10
N GLY A 121 8.51 -13.36 -11.71
CA GLY A 121 9.64 -13.34 -12.64
C GLY A 121 9.92 -12.00 -13.37
N ILE A 122 9.05 -10.99 -13.25
CA ILE A 122 9.27 -9.66 -13.85
C ILE A 122 9.95 -8.70 -12.87
N LEU A 123 9.60 -8.79 -11.58
CA LEU A 123 10.15 -7.94 -10.52
C LEU A 123 10.44 -8.77 -9.25
N ASN A 124 11.55 -8.48 -8.58
CA ASN A 124 11.83 -8.99 -7.23
C ASN A 124 11.01 -8.19 -6.19
N VAL A 125 9.68 -8.38 -6.19
CA VAL A 125 8.78 -7.74 -5.23
C VAL A 125 8.61 -8.62 -4.01
N GLU A 126 8.56 -7.97 -2.85
CA GLU A 126 8.24 -8.61 -1.59
C GLU A 126 6.87 -8.13 -1.10
N TYR A 127 5.97 -9.08 -0.90
CA TYR A 127 4.56 -8.80 -0.60
C TYR A 127 4.31 -8.89 0.89
N VAL A 128 3.62 -7.87 1.40
CA VAL A 128 3.25 -7.78 2.80
C VAL A 128 1.79 -7.33 2.94
N GLY A 129 1.03 -8.08 3.73
CA GLY A 129 -0.33 -7.76 4.11
C GLY A 129 -0.38 -7.35 5.57
N ILE A 130 -1.05 -6.25 5.90
CA ILE A 130 -1.16 -5.73 7.26
C ILE A 130 -2.62 -5.70 7.64
N ALA A 131 -2.99 -6.62 8.53
CA ALA A 131 -4.33 -6.72 9.05
C ALA A 131 -4.48 -5.82 10.29
N ILE A 132 -5.41 -4.88 10.24
CA ILE A 132 -5.75 -3.98 11.35
C ILE A 132 -7.15 -4.31 11.90
N PRO A 133 -7.48 -3.99 13.16
CA PRO A 133 -8.82 -4.27 13.67
C PRO A 133 -9.87 -3.37 13.02
N HIS A 134 -11.07 -3.92 12.82
CA HIS A 134 -12.21 -3.18 12.26
C HIS A 134 -12.99 -2.39 13.32
N THR A 135 -12.86 -2.76 14.59
CA THR A 135 -13.39 -2.01 15.72
C THR A 135 -12.29 -1.17 16.35
N TYR A 136 -12.67 -0.01 16.87
CA TYR A 136 -11.80 0.82 17.71
C TYR A 136 -11.51 0.09 19.02
N ASN A 137 -10.52 -0.80 18.99
CA ASN A 137 -9.91 -1.29 20.21
C ASN A 137 -8.94 -0.21 20.68
N THR A 138 -9.06 0.22 21.92
CA THR A 138 -8.07 1.12 22.55
C THR A 138 -6.76 0.35 22.67
N PHE A 139 -5.85 0.52 21.70
CA PHE A 139 -4.49 0.01 21.84
C PHE A 139 -3.79 0.79 22.94
N ARG A 140 -3.14 0.06 23.85
CA ARG A 140 -2.31 0.69 24.86
C ARG A 140 -1.11 1.34 24.18
N LEU A 141 -0.76 2.54 24.64
CA LEU A 141 0.49 3.22 24.27
C LEU A 141 1.70 2.31 24.53
N ASN A 142 2.78 2.56 23.80
CA ASN A 142 4.03 1.81 23.94
C ASN A 142 4.51 1.86 25.41
N PRO A 143 4.58 0.72 26.11
CA PRO A 143 5.02 0.69 27.50
C PRO A 143 6.52 0.98 27.67
N PHE A 144 7.32 0.84 26.60
CA PHE A 144 8.77 1.03 26.60
C PHE A 144 9.22 1.90 25.43
N PRO A 145 8.86 3.20 25.40
CA PRO A 145 9.26 4.09 24.32
C PRO A 145 10.78 4.24 24.27
N GLY A 146 11.36 4.11 23.08
CA GLY A 146 12.82 4.22 22.85
C GLY A 146 13.62 2.95 23.14
N ALA A 147 12.97 1.85 23.53
CA ALA A 147 13.64 0.57 23.65
C ALA A 147 14.12 0.05 22.28
N PRO A 148 15.24 -0.70 22.22
CA PRO A 148 15.69 -1.33 20.98
C PRO A 148 14.62 -2.27 20.43
N SER A 149 14.35 -2.17 19.12
CA SER A 149 13.41 -3.07 18.45
C SER A 149 14.05 -4.45 18.21
N MET A 150 13.29 -5.52 18.41
CA MET A 150 13.73 -6.90 18.23
C MET A 150 13.06 -7.58 17.01
N PRO A 151 13.72 -8.54 16.35
CA PRO A 151 13.09 -9.28 15.25
C PRO A 151 11.83 -10.02 15.72
N ALA A 152 10.74 -9.85 14.98
CA ALA A 152 9.51 -10.58 15.18
C ALA A 152 9.68 -12.04 14.75
N ILE A 153 9.05 -12.95 15.50
CA ILE A 153 9.04 -14.39 15.21
C ILE A 153 7.69 -14.72 14.57
N ALA A 154 7.72 -15.50 13.49
CA ALA A 154 6.49 -16.00 12.89
C ALA A 154 5.75 -16.89 13.90
N THR A 155 4.43 -16.81 13.92
CA THR A 155 3.57 -17.55 14.86
C THR A 155 3.65 -19.07 14.71
N GLY A 156 4.27 -19.56 13.62
CA GLY A 156 4.28 -20.99 13.26
C GLY A 156 2.91 -21.53 12.86
N GLN A 157 1.89 -20.66 12.78
CA GLN A 157 0.54 -21.04 12.37
C GLN A 157 0.41 -20.87 10.86
N ASN A 158 -0.04 -21.92 10.17
CA ASN A 158 -0.45 -21.83 8.76
C ASN A 158 -1.86 -21.24 8.59
N ARG A 159 -2.41 -20.63 9.66
CA ARG A 159 -3.77 -20.12 9.71
C ARG A 159 -3.76 -18.67 10.15
N ARG A 160 -4.64 -17.88 9.53
CA ARG A 160 -4.97 -16.50 9.86
C ARG A 160 -5.13 -16.31 11.38
N PRO A 161 -4.38 -15.39 12.01
CA PRO A 161 -4.63 -15.00 13.39
C PRO A 161 -6.05 -14.45 13.55
N GLN A 162 -6.74 -14.89 14.60
CA GLN A 162 -8.12 -14.44 14.85
C GLN A 162 -8.20 -12.96 15.22
N ILE A 163 -7.14 -12.42 15.84
CA ILE A 163 -7.13 -11.06 16.41
C ILE A 163 -6.06 -10.23 15.70
N ALA A 164 -6.43 -9.02 15.29
CA ALA A 164 -5.54 -8.00 14.74
C ALA A 164 -4.99 -7.10 15.85
N PRO A 165 -3.81 -6.46 15.64
CA PRO A 165 -3.08 -6.38 14.39
C PRO A 165 -2.10 -7.54 14.19
N TYR A 166 -1.97 -7.96 12.94
CA TYR A 166 -0.95 -8.93 12.52
C TYR A 166 -0.49 -8.60 11.10
N LEU A 167 0.68 -9.13 10.76
CA LEU A 167 1.29 -9.00 9.46
C LEU A 167 1.37 -10.38 8.80
N ILE A 168 1.12 -10.42 7.50
CA ILE A 168 1.32 -11.56 6.63
C ILE A 168 2.48 -11.23 5.70
N HIS A 169 3.48 -12.11 5.63
CA HIS A 169 4.62 -11.98 4.75
C HIS A 169 4.76 -13.24 3.90
N TRP A 170 4.86 -13.08 2.58
CA TRP A 170 5.03 -14.19 1.66
C TRP A 170 6.52 -14.41 1.36
N ASP A 171 6.99 -15.62 1.62
CA ASP A 171 8.36 -16.00 1.31
C ASP A 171 8.59 -16.24 -0.19
N VAL A 172 9.81 -16.64 -0.56
CA VAL A 172 10.20 -16.95 -1.96
C VAL A 172 9.37 -18.06 -2.60
N THR A 173 8.71 -18.90 -1.80
CA THR A 173 7.83 -19.98 -2.27
C THR A 173 6.36 -19.57 -2.27
N TYR A 174 6.08 -18.28 -2.03
CA TYR A 174 4.74 -17.75 -1.85
C TYR A 174 3.97 -18.37 -0.67
N THR A 175 4.70 -18.90 0.32
CA THR A 175 4.07 -19.40 1.54
C THR A 175 3.81 -18.22 2.49
N PRO A 176 2.57 -18.03 2.98
CA PRO A 176 2.26 -16.95 3.91
C PRO A 176 2.75 -17.29 5.33
N HIS A 177 3.52 -16.37 5.90
CA HIS A 177 3.99 -16.39 7.29
C HIS A 177 3.32 -15.28 8.08
N TYR A 178 2.73 -15.64 9.21
CA TYR A 178 1.98 -14.70 10.06
C TYR A 178 2.82 -14.24 11.25
N TYR A 179 2.81 -12.93 11.52
CA TYR A 179 3.51 -12.28 12.61
C TYR A 179 2.53 -11.46 13.44
N ILE A 180 2.53 -11.62 14.76
CA ILE A 180 1.77 -10.73 15.64
C ILE A 180 2.47 -9.38 15.72
N ILE A 181 1.73 -8.31 15.44
CA ILE A 181 2.24 -6.95 15.56
C ILE A 181 2.21 -6.55 17.04
N ASN A 182 3.38 -6.27 17.60
CA ASN A 182 3.55 -5.83 18.98
C ASN A 182 4.63 -4.75 19.10
N TRP A 183 4.60 -3.99 20.19
CA TRP A 183 5.52 -2.90 20.46
C TRP A 183 6.97 -3.39 20.50
N ASN A 184 7.86 -2.57 19.92
CA ASN A 184 9.31 -2.79 19.86
C ASN A 184 9.71 -4.08 19.16
N LEU A 185 8.88 -4.53 18.21
CA LEU A 185 9.22 -5.59 17.27
C LEU A 185 9.35 -5.06 15.85
N HIS A 186 10.11 -5.75 15.03
CA HIS A 186 10.22 -5.45 13.60
C HIS A 186 10.31 -6.72 12.76
N LEU A 187 9.87 -6.62 11.51
CA LEU A 187 10.17 -7.63 10.49
C LEU A 187 11.21 -7.09 9.53
N ARG A 188 12.29 -7.86 9.32
CA ARG A 188 13.24 -7.61 8.25
C ARG A 188 12.82 -8.39 7.01
N LEU A 189 12.60 -7.65 5.94
CA LEU A 189 12.27 -8.14 4.61
C LEU A 189 13.54 -8.61 3.88
N ARG A 190 13.40 -9.50 2.88
CA ARG A 190 14.46 -10.00 2.00
C ARG A 190 15.17 -8.87 1.25
N CYS A 191 14.43 -7.83 0.85
CA CYS A 191 15.01 -6.61 0.26
C CYS A 191 15.84 -5.76 1.25
N GLY A 192 16.00 -6.23 2.50
CA GLY A 192 16.75 -5.56 3.55
C GLY A 192 15.96 -4.48 4.29
N ALA A 193 14.78 -4.11 3.78
CA ALA A 193 13.89 -3.16 4.43
C ALA A 193 13.36 -3.72 5.76
N ILE A 194 13.14 -2.81 6.71
CA ILE A 194 12.64 -3.12 8.05
C ILE A 194 11.27 -2.49 8.20
N ILE A 195 10.28 -3.34 8.49
CA ILE A 195 8.96 -2.93 8.95
C ILE A 195 9.03 -2.84 10.47
N ASP A 196 9.19 -1.62 11.00
CA ASP A 196 9.06 -1.37 12.44
C ASP A 196 7.58 -1.35 12.82
N PHE A 197 7.16 -2.26 13.69
CA PHE A 197 5.76 -2.39 14.11
C PHE A 197 5.28 -1.20 14.94
N ASN A 198 6.19 -0.45 15.54
CA ASN A 198 5.85 0.79 16.24
C ASN A 198 5.18 1.79 15.29
N ILE A 199 5.54 1.82 14.00
CA ILE A 199 4.93 2.70 13.00
C ILE A 199 3.42 2.43 12.88
N ILE A 200 3.02 1.16 12.92
CA ILE A 200 1.64 0.72 12.77
C ILE A 200 0.88 1.01 14.07
N LEU A 201 1.44 0.58 15.20
CA LEU A 201 0.81 0.71 16.51
C LEU A 201 0.69 2.18 16.97
N ASP A 202 1.60 3.07 16.55
CA ASP A 202 1.50 4.51 16.77
C ASP A 202 0.28 5.14 16.09
N VAL A 203 -0.25 4.53 15.03
CA VAL A 203 -1.50 4.98 14.40
C VAL A 203 -2.69 4.42 15.15
N LEU A 204 -2.64 3.12 15.50
CA LEU A 204 -3.75 2.41 16.12
C LEU A 204 -3.98 2.77 17.61
N SER A 205 -2.97 3.30 18.30
CA SER A 205 -3.04 3.67 19.74
C SER A 205 -3.41 5.13 20.01
N ARG A 206 -3.90 5.84 18.99
CA ARG A 206 -4.32 7.24 19.09
C ARG A 206 -5.78 7.40 19.47
#